data_AF-A0A6B3E6E9-F1
#
_entry.id   AF-A0A6B3E6E9-F1
#
_cell.length_a   1.000
_cell.length_b   1.000
_cell.length_c   1.000
_cell.angle_alpha   90.00
_cell.angle_beta   90.00
_cell.angle_gamma   90.00
#
_symmetry.space_group_name_H-M   'P 1'
#
loop_
_entity.id
_entity.type
_entity.pdbx_description
1 polymer ?
#
loop_
_entity_poly.entity_id
_entity_poly.type
_entity_poly.pdbx_seq_one_letter_code
_entity_poly.pdbx_strand_id
1 'polypeptide(L)'
;AETAARLEGLTALLASGSTAPALVVAAIVHGELLALRPFTTRNGLVARAAERIVLVGSGLDPKAVCPAEVGHAELGAEEYSRALAGYVTGTPAGVAGWIRHCARAVELGARESTAVCEALQRGAA
;
A
#
# COMPACT_ATOMS: atom_id res chain seq x y z
N ALA A 1 -23.03 -3.62 9.81
CA ALA A 1 -22.56 -4.66 10.76
C ALA A 1 -21.34 -5.39 10.20
N GLU A 2 -21.42 -5.96 9.00
CA GLU A 2 -20.30 -6.71 8.38
C GLU A 2 -19.02 -5.89 8.18
N THR A 3 -19.08 -4.69 7.59
CA THR A 3 -17.91 -3.83 7.38
C THR A 3 -17.19 -3.50 8.69
N ALA A 4 -17.95 -3.23 9.76
CA ALA A 4 -17.40 -2.94 11.09
C ALA A 4 -16.66 -4.17 11.66
N ALA A 5 -17.26 -5.37 11.57
CA ALA A 5 -16.62 -6.60 12.01
C ALA A 5 -15.33 -6.91 11.22
N ARG A 6 -15.31 -6.66 9.90
CA ARG A 6 -14.10 -6.87 9.09
C ARG A 6 -12.99 -5.86 9.42
N LEU A 7 -13.34 -4.59 9.69
CA LEU A 7 -12.38 -3.59 10.16
C LEU A 7 -11.84 -3.91 11.56
N GLU A 8 -12.70 -4.40 12.45
CA GLU A 8 -12.28 -4.84 13.79
C GLU A 8 -11.30 -6.01 13.71
N GLY A 9 -11.58 -7.01 12.87
CA GLY A 9 -10.65 -8.10 12.59
C GLY A 9 -9.30 -7.64 12.02
N LEU A 10 -9.31 -6.71 11.08
CA LEU A 10 -8.08 -6.11 10.53
C LEU A 10 -7.28 -5.37 11.62
N THR A 11 -7.97 -4.60 12.46
CA THR A 11 -7.35 -3.86 13.56
C THR A 11 -6.75 -4.80 14.60
N ALA A 12 -7.46 -5.87 14.96
CA ALA A 12 -6.96 -6.88 15.89
C ALA A 12 -5.70 -7.58 15.35
N LEU A 13 -5.68 -7.94 14.05
CA LEU A 13 -4.51 -8.53 13.39
C LEU A 13 -3.29 -7.59 13.42
N LEU A 14 -3.51 -6.30 13.19
CA LEU A 14 -2.43 -5.31 13.26
C LEU A 14 -1.93 -5.11 14.70
N ALA A 15 -2.84 -5.06 15.67
CA ALA A 15 -2.53 -4.84 17.08
C ALA A 15 -1.81 -6.04 17.72
N SER A 16 -2.11 -7.27 17.30
CA SER A 16 -1.42 -8.48 17.78
C SER A 16 0.01 -8.61 17.25
N GLY A 17 0.38 -7.79 16.26
CA GLY A 17 1.61 -7.95 15.49
C GLY A 17 1.50 -9.07 14.45
N SER A 18 2.41 -9.04 13.49
CA SER A 18 2.52 -10.05 12.42
C SER A 18 3.98 -10.39 12.18
N THR A 19 4.26 -11.66 11.89
CA THR A 19 5.58 -12.11 11.41
C THR A 19 5.72 -12.01 9.89
N ALA A 20 4.64 -11.63 9.19
CA ALA A 20 4.69 -11.41 7.75
C ALA A 20 5.57 -10.19 7.41
N PRO A 21 6.20 -10.17 6.22
CA PRO A 21 6.95 -9.00 5.78
C PRO A 21 6.11 -7.73 5.80
N ALA A 22 6.70 -6.62 6.25
CA ALA A 22 6.05 -5.30 6.35
C ALA A 22 5.27 -4.91 5.08
N LEU A 23 5.87 -5.14 3.91
CA LEU A 23 5.26 -4.88 2.61
C LEU A 23 3.98 -5.69 2.37
N VAL A 24 3.95 -6.95 2.81
CA VAL A 24 2.76 -7.81 2.70
C VAL A 24 1.66 -7.26 3.57
N VAL A 25 1.96 -6.91 4.83
CA VAL A 25 0.98 -6.33 5.75
C VAL A 25 0.40 -5.02 5.20
N ALA A 26 1.26 -4.13 4.68
CA ALA A 26 0.85 -2.86 4.08
C ALA A 26 -0.08 -3.08 2.86
N ALA A 27 0.27 -4.01 1.97
CA ALA A 27 -0.55 -4.36 0.81
C ALA A 27 -1.93 -4.93 1.22
N ILE A 28 -2.00 -5.79 2.24
CA ILE A 28 -3.27 -6.32 2.76
C ILE A 28 -4.13 -5.19 3.33
N VAL A 29 -3.55 -4.29 4.13
CA VAL A 29 -4.30 -3.13 4.68
C VAL A 29 -4.86 -2.25 3.56
N HIS A 30 -4.05 -1.98 2.54
CA HIS A 30 -4.47 -1.23 1.36
C HIS A 30 -5.64 -1.93 0.65
N GLY A 31 -5.48 -3.23 0.35
CA GLY A 31 -6.47 -4.04 -0.35
C GLY A 31 -7.79 -4.16 0.42
N GLU A 32 -7.74 -4.45 1.72
CA GLU A 32 -8.93 -4.55 2.57
C GLU A 32 -9.70 -3.24 2.63
N LEU A 33 -9.04 -2.10 2.82
CA LEU A 33 -9.73 -0.80 2.87
C LEU A 33 -10.38 -0.43 1.53
N LEU A 34 -9.75 -0.77 0.41
CA LEU A 34 -10.32 -0.59 -0.92
C LEU A 34 -11.50 -1.53 -1.20
N ALA A 35 -11.42 -2.78 -0.74
CA ALA A 35 -12.47 -3.77 -0.90
C ALA A 35 -13.69 -3.44 -0.03
N LEU A 36 -13.47 -3.06 1.23
CA LEU A 36 -14.51 -2.77 2.21
C LEU A 36 -15.23 -1.44 1.97
N ARG A 37 -14.52 -0.47 1.37
CA ARG A 37 -15.01 0.91 1.13
C ARG A 37 -15.76 1.50 2.34
N PRO A 38 -15.13 1.59 3.53
CA PRO A 38 -15.84 1.89 4.78
C PRO A 38 -16.40 3.31 4.89
N PHE A 39 -15.97 4.23 4.03
CA PHE A 39 -16.45 5.61 3.98
C PHE A 39 -17.33 5.85 2.76
N THR A 40 -18.28 6.79 2.87
CA THR A 40 -19.12 7.22 1.74
C THR A 40 -18.28 7.71 0.56
N THR A 41 -17.13 8.33 0.84
CA THR A 41 -16.26 8.93 -0.18
C THR A 41 -14.78 8.82 0.21
N ARG A 42 -13.87 8.98 -0.76
CA ARG A 42 -12.39 9.02 -0.56
C ARG A 42 -11.74 7.75 0.02
N ASN A 43 -12.35 6.58 -0.10
CA ASN A 43 -11.76 5.31 0.35
C ASN A 43 -10.34 5.06 -0.19
N GLY A 44 -10.08 5.38 -1.48
CA GLY A 44 -8.75 5.20 -2.05
C GLY A 44 -7.67 6.09 -1.44
N LEU A 45 -8.02 7.30 -0.98
CA LEU A 45 -7.09 8.17 -0.27
C LEU A 45 -6.80 7.59 1.11
N VAL A 46 -7.83 7.15 1.84
CA VAL A 46 -7.66 6.55 3.17
C VAL A 46 -6.85 5.26 3.09
N ALA A 47 -7.07 4.43 2.06
CA ALA A 47 -6.36 3.18 1.90
C ALA A 47 -4.85 3.38 1.67
N ARG A 48 -4.47 4.35 0.81
CA ARG A 48 -3.06 4.73 0.61
C ARG A 48 -2.44 5.34 1.88
N ALA A 49 -3.19 6.17 2.60
CA ALA A 49 -2.72 6.72 3.87
C ALA A 49 -2.46 5.61 4.90
N ALA A 50 -3.36 4.63 5.00
CA ALA A 50 -3.20 3.49 5.90
C ALA A 50 -2.03 2.58 5.51
N GLU A 51 -1.84 2.30 4.21
CA GLU A 51 -0.65 1.62 3.71
C GLU A 51 0.63 2.33 4.17
N ARG A 52 0.71 3.65 3.99
CA ARG A 52 1.86 4.46 4.41
C ARG A 52 2.09 4.38 5.92
N ILE A 53 1.03 4.44 6.73
CA ILE A 53 1.12 4.28 8.19
C ILE A 53 1.73 2.92 8.54
N VAL A 54 1.34 1.84 7.86
CA VAL A 54 1.96 0.52 8.09
C VAL A 54 3.41 0.50 7.66
N LEU A 55 3.77 1.03 6.49
CA LEU A 55 5.17 1.09 6.02
C LEU A 55 6.06 1.85 7.01
N VAL A 56 5.57 2.96 7.55
CA VAL A 56 6.28 3.77 8.57
C VAL A 56 6.37 3.01 9.90
N GLY A 57 5.23 2.54 10.42
CA GLY A 57 5.14 1.90 11.74
C GLY A 57 5.86 0.55 11.83
N SER A 58 6.01 -0.14 10.70
CA SER A 58 6.77 -1.41 10.61
C SER A 58 8.28 -1.20 10.40
N GLY A 59 8.72 0.03 10.17
CA GLY A 59 10.13 0.37 9.96
C GLY A 59 10.65 0.14 8.53
N LEU A 60 9.78 -0.17 7.56
CA LEU A 60 10.18 -0.33 6.15
C LEU A 60 10.45 1.03 5.47
N ASP A 61 9.65 2.05 5.79
CA ASP A 61 9.91 3.45 5.41
C ASP A 61 9.78 4.37 6.64
N PRO A 62 10.71 4.28 7.60
CA PRO A 62 10.57 4.94 8.91
C PRO A 62 10.62 6.47 8.83
N LYS A 63 11.02 7.03 7.68
CA LYS A 63 11.09 8.48 7.45
C LYS A 63 9.99 8.98 6.52
N ALA A 64 9.08 8.10 6.09
CA ALA A 64 8.01 8.41 5.16
C ALA A 64 8.54 9.08 3.88
N VAL A 65 9.71 8.67 3.39
CA VAL A 65 10.36 9.28 2.22
C VAL A 65 10.02 8.56 0.93
N CYS A 66 9.41 7.38 0.96
CA CYS A 66 9.04 6.61 -0.23
C CYS A 66 7.59 6.95 -0.66
N PRO A 67 7.38 7.67 -1.78
CA PRO A 67 6.04 7.93 -2.31
C PRO A 67 5.50 6.72 -3.09
N ALA A 68 4.98 5.71 -2.39
CA ALA A 68 4.34 4.56 -3.04
C ALA A 68 3.19 4.96 -3.99
N GLU A 69 2.54 6.09 -3.71
CA GLU A 69 1.47 6.65 -4.53
C GLU A 69 1.96 7.09 -5.92
N VAL A 70 3.20 7.56 -6.02
CA VAL A 70 3.86 7.84 -7.31
C VAL A 70 4.06 6.55 -8.09
N GLY A 71 4.51 5.49 -7.42
CA GLY A 71 4.67 4.19 -8.08
C GLY A 71 3.35 3.58 -8.55
N HIS A 72 2.27 3.72 -7.79
CA HIS A 72 0.93 3.33 -8.25
C HIS A 72 0.49 4.14 -9.47
N ALA A 73 0.77 5.44 -9.50
CA ALA A 73 0.46 6.31 -10.63
C ALA A 73 1.28 5.93 -11.87
N GLU A 74 2.57 5.64 -11.71
CA GLU A 74 3.46 5.24 -12.80
C GLU A 74 3.08 3.89 -13.42
N LEU A 75 2.63 2.93 -12.60
CA LEU A 75 2.11 1.64 -13.08
C LEU A 75 0.76 1.77 -13.82
N GLY A 76 0.05 2.87 -13.62
CA GLY A 76 -1.19 3.18 -14.31
C GLY A 76 -2.45 2.71 -13.59
N ALA A 77 -3.52 3.50 -13.74
CA ALA A 77 -4.80 3.27 -13.08
C ALA A 77 -5.46 1.94 -13.49
N GLU A 78 -5.32 1.54 -14.75
CA GLU A 78 -5.87 0.27 -15.25
C GLU A 78 -5.21 -0.95 -14.57
N GLU A 79 -3.88 -0.94 -14.46
CA GLU A 79 -3.13 -1.99 -13.77
C GLU A 79 -3.52 -2.07 -12.30
N TYR A 80 -3.58 -0.92 -11.63
CA TYR A 80 -3.99 -0.81 -10.23
C TYR A 80 -5.39 -1.39 -10.01
N SER A 81 -6.37 -1.00 -10.84
CA SER A 81 -7.73 -1.53 -10.77
C SER A 81 -7.80 -3.03 -11.09
N ARG A 82 -7.01 -3.52 -12.04
CA ARG A 82 -6.96 -4.95 -12.38
C ARG A 82 -6.37 -5.78 -11.25
N ALA A 83 -5.26 -5.33 -10.65
CA ALA A 83 -4.64 -5.99 -9.51
C ALA A 83 -5.59 -6.04 -8.30
N LEU A 84 -6.29 -4.93 -8.02
CA LEU A 84 -7.30 -4.87 -6.97
C LEU A 84 -8.48 -5.80 -7.27
N ALA A 85 -8.97 -5.86 -8.51
CA ALA A 85 -10.03 -6.79 -8.89
C ALA A 85 -9.60 -8.25 -8.64
N GLY A 86 -8.33 -8.57 -8.91
CA GLY A 86 -7.71 -9.84 -8.54
C GLY A 86 -7.73 -10.08 -7.02
N TYR A 87 -7.31 -9.09 -6.21
CA TYR A 87 -7.35 -9.16 -4.75
C TYR A 87 -8.74 -9.52 -4.22
N VAL A 88 -9.77 -8.84 -4.73
CA VAL A 88 -11.17 -9.00 -4.29
C VAL A 88 -11.70 -10.43 -4.51
N THR A 89 -11.11 -11.20 -5.44
CA THR A 89 -11.47 -12.62 -5.60
C THR A 89 -11.14 -13.48 -4.39
N GLY A 90 -10.23 -13.04 -3.51
CA GLY A 90 -9.73 -13.82 -2.37
C GLY A 90 -8.88 -15.04 -2.74
N THR A 91 -8.65 -15.29 -4.04
CA THR A 91 -7.84 -16.42 -4.50
C THR A 91 -6.36 -16.18 -4.17
N PRO A 92 -5.57 -17.24 -3.88
CA PRO A 92 -4.13 -17.09 -3.65
C PRO A 92 -3.41 -16.35 -4.78
N ALA A 93 -3.80 -16.62 -6.03
CA ALA A 93 -3.22 -15.96 -7.20
C ALA A 93 -3.56 -14.46 -7.26
N GLY A 94 -4.82 -14.10 -6.97
CA GLY A 94 -5.28 -12.72 -6.95
C GLY A 94 -4.62 -11.90 -5.84
N VAL A 95 -4.55 -12.45 -4.63
CA VAL A 95 -3.85 -11.83 -3.49
C VAL A 95 -2.37 -11.64 -3.79
N ALA A 96 -1.70 -12.66 -4.34
CA ALA A 96 -0.29 -12.55 -4.72
C ALA A 96 -0.07 -11.53 -5.85
N GLY A 97 -1.01 -11.40 -6.80
CA GLY A 97 -0.98 -10.39 -7.85
C GLY A 97 -1.02 -8.97 -7.30
N TRP A 98 -1.92 -8.72 -6.34
CA TRP A 98 -2.01 -7.44 -5.64
C TRP A 98 -0.76 -7.11 -4.82
N ILE A 99 -0.24 -8.08 -4.05
CA ILE A 99 1.00 -7.89 -3.29
C ILE A 99 2.16 -7.52 -4.23
N ARG A 100 2.29 -8.18 -5.39
CA ARG A 100 3.30 -7.82 -6.39
C ARG A 100 3.11 -6.42 -6.96
N HIS A 101 1.86 -6.01 -7.19
CA HIS A 101 1.55 -4.64 -7.62
C HIS A 101 2.01 -3.60 -6.58
N CYS A 102 1.63 -3.76 -5.32
CA CYS A 102 2.08 -2.88 -4.22
C CYS A 102 3.61 -2.89 -4.07
N ALA A 103 4.24 -4.06 -4.17
CA ALA A 103 5.70 -4.19 -4.13
C ALA A 103 6.38 -3.35 -5.20
N ARG A 104 5.87 -3.43 -6.44
CA ARG A 104 6.39 -2.65 -7.55
C ARG A 104 6.15 -1.15 -7.37
N ALA A 105 4.99 -0.76 -6.83
CA ALA A 105 4.69 0.64 -6.53
C ALA A 105 5.66 1.21 -5.47
N VAL A 106 5.95 0.47 -4.41
CA VAL A 106 6.94 0.87 -3.39
C VAL A 106 8.34 0.95 -4.00
N GLU A 107 8.73 -0.01 -4.84
CA GLU A 107 10.01 0.03 -5.55
C GLU A 107 10.18 1.27 -6.42
N LEU A 108 9.15 1.62 -7.21
CA LEU A 108 9.14 2.82 -8.04
C LEU A 108 9.14 4.10 -7.20
N GLY A 109 8.37 4.15 -6.11
CA GLY A 109 8.40 5.26 -5.17
C GLY A 109 9.80 5.47 -4.58
N ALA A 110 10.48 4.41 -4.16
CA ALA A 110 11.85 4.51 -3.64
C ALA A 110 12.84 5.06 -4.70
N ARG A 111 12.69 4.63 -5.97
CA ARG A 111 13.49 5.14 -7.09
C ARG A 111 13.28 6.63 -7.33
N GLU A 112 12.05 7.11 -7.25
CA GLU A 112 11.74 8.53 -7.36
C GLU A 112 12.46 9.34 -6.27
N SER A 113 12.42 8.89 -5.02
CA SER A 113 13.14 9.55 -3.92
C SER A 113 14.64 9.56 -4.14
N THR A 114 15.23 8.48 -4.66
CA THR A 114 16.64 8.45 -5.05
C THR A 114 16.93 9.48 -6.15
N ALA A 115 16.10 9.54 -7.20
CA ALA A 115 16.29 10.48 -8.30
C ALA A 115 16.24 11.94 -7.83
N VAL A 116 15.32 12.27 -6.92
CA VAL A 116 15.24 13.61 -6.29
C VAL A 116 16.51 13.92 -5.51
N CYS A 117 16.98 13.00 -4.66
CA CYS A 117 18.20 13.20 -3.88
C CYS A 117 19.42 13.43 -4.78
N GLU A 118 19.59 12.64 -5.84
CA GLU A 118 20.68 12.81 -6.79
C GLU A 118 20.59 14.13 -7.57
N ALA A 119 19.38 14.55 -7.95
CA ALA A 119 19.16 15.84 -8.61
C ALA A 119 19.56 17.01 -7.70
N LEU A 120 19.21 16.96 -6.41
CA LEU A 120 19.61 17.95 -5.41
C LEU A 120 21.13 18.00 -5.22
N GLN A 121 21.79 16.84 -5.16
CA GLN A 121 23.26 16.77 -5.04
C GLN A 121 23.98 17.38 -6.25
N ARG A 122 23.48 17.13 -7.47
CA ARG A 122 24.05 17.73 -8.69
C ARG A 122 23.86 19.24 -8.77
N GLY A 123 22.72 19.75 -8.29
CA GLY A 123 22.44 21.20 -8.28
C GLY A 123 23.15 21.97 -7.17
N ALA A 124 23.69 21.27 -6.17
CA ALA A 124 24.47 21.85 -5.06
C ALA A 124 25.98 21.89 -5.32
N ALA A 125 26.46 21.21 -6.38
CA ALA A 125 27.85 21.23 -6.85
C ALA A 125 28.07 22.36 -7.87
#